data_AF-A0A7S4DSB5-F1
#
_entry.id   AF-A0A7S4DSB5-F1
#
_cell.length_a   1.000
_cell.length_b   1.000
_cell.length_c   1.000
_cell.angle_alpha   90.00
_cell.angle_beta   90.00
_cell.angle_gamma   90.00
#
_symmetry.space_group_name_H-M   'P 1'
#
loop_
_entity.id
_entity.type
_entity.pdbx_description
1 polymer ?
#
loop_
_entity_poly.entity_id
_entity_poly.type
_entity_poly.pdbx_seq_one_letter_code
_entity_poly.pdbx_strand_id
1 'polypeptide(L)'
;MGYTMQAGVYIPEYMKNYYANITLNNSRLLDYVVSEYNWWNTLTLPEVVQLYAKENDTAIASSLIMYGSFTPPWCNTWDPSGATSNCMDIKSELTIWDTGILHQMIVNLNISATVSYWGPLGMRQYAFAKASQQRPFIFKSIYIPEDFLGPTHPLARVTFHPYTQECYLNNTASLMGYGSVNCDFRSQNPRKIGRTDMLETFRDSAFYDFSLLMRRFELDEATIDRLWVASNTTYSDEYETACEFLKANYTLWTGWIENTYVEPSYVTFEMSTAKATAVYVLSGLGLGLIATVFALLLIYRKHPMIQGMSMNYSILCLLGLALTIGSASLFMDSDPNKHVCSAQLWIPTMGLNIALSALGAKTWRIYRIFTSATPIDPMMLTDSYLLRIAA
;
A
#
# COMPACT_ATOMS: atom_id res chain seq x y z
N MET A 1 6.59 20.34 -9.98
CA MET A 1 5.20 20.10 -10.42
C MET A 1 4.59 21.45 -10.71
N GLY A 2 4.42 21.77 -11.98
CA GLY A 2 3.73 22.97 -12.46
C GLY A 2 2.19 22.88 -12.38
N TYR A 3 1.68 22.02 -11.51
CA TYR A 3 0.25 21.83 -11.30
C TYR A 3 -0.19 22.63 -10.07
N THR A 4 -1.31 23.35 -10.16
CA THR A 4 -1.79 24.19 -9.06
C THR A 4 -3.19 23.73 -8.65
N MET A 5 -3.26 23.06 -7.51
CA MET A 5 -4.53 22.65 -6.91
C MET A 5 -5.21 23.85 -6.28
N GLN A 6 -6.47 24.06 -6.63
CA GLN A 6 -7.31 25.05 -6.00
C GLN A 6 -8.48 24.36 -5.30
N ALA A 7 -8.43 24.30 -3.97
CA ALA A 7 -9.63 24.04 -3.20
C ALA A 7 -10.65 25.16 -3.49
N GLY A 8 -11.94 24.82 -3.47
CA GLY A 8 -12.96 25.79 -3.84
C GLY A 8 -14.38 25.29 -3.67
N VAL A 9 -15.30 26.23 -3.80
CA VAL A 9 -16.73 25.94 -3.95
C VAL A 9 -17.06 26.03 -5.43
N TYR A 10 -17.85 25.08 -5.92
CA TYR A 10 -18.13 24.88 -7.33
C TYR A 10 -19.62 24.73 -7.59
N ILE A 11 -20.05 25.21 -8.74
CA ILE A 11 -21.41 25.08 -9.27
C ILE A 11 -21.34 24.67 -10.75
N PRO A 12 -22.39 24.09 -11.34
CA PRO A 12 -22.46 23.90 -12.78
C PRO A 12 -22.37 25.19 -13.59
N GLU A 13 -21.69 25.16 -14.73
CA GLU A 13 -21.50 26.34 -15.57
C GLU A 13 -22.82 26.87 -16.16
N TYR A 14 -23.82 26.02 -16.41
CA TYR A 14 -25.14 26.48 -16.83
C TYR A 14 -25.83 27.35 -15.77
N MET A 15 -25.43 27.25 -14.49
CA MET A 15 -25.93 28.14 -13.44
C MET A 15 -25.36 29.56 -13.57
N LYS A 16 -24.19 29.77 -14.22
CA LYS A 16 -23.61 31.13 -14.39
C LYS A 16 -24.60 32.08 -15.06
N ASN A 17 -25.39 31.60 -16.02
CA ASN A 17 -26.36 32.43 -16.75
C ASN A 17 -27.52 32.90 -15.87
N TYR A 18 -27.92 32.10 -14.89
CA TYR A 18 -28.95 32.48 -13.92
C TYR A 18 -28.40 33.45 -12.86
N TYR A 19 -27.07 33.50 -12.72
CA TYR A 19 -26.39 34.21 -11.64
C TYR A 19 -25.11 34.89 -12.12
N ALA A 20 -25.20 35.72 -13.17
CA ALA A 20 -24.03 36.31 -13.84
C ALA A 20 -23.09 37.14 -12.92
N ASN A 21 -23.53 37.45 -11.69
CA ASN A 21 -22.75 38.09 -10.64
C ASN A 21 -22.90 37.33 -9.30
N ILE A 22 -22.45 36.07 -9.20
CA ILE A 22 -22.27 35.43 -7.88
C ILE A 22 -21.05 36.06 -7.20
N THR A 23 -21.23 37.27 -6.68
CA THR A 23 -20.72 37.57 -5.35
C THR A 23 -21.75 36.99 -4.39
N LEU A 24 -21.34 36.14 -3.45
CA LEU A 24 -22.20 35.44 -2.46
C LEU A 24 -22.93 36.39 -1.48
N ASN A 25 -23.09 37.65 -1.85
CA ASN A 25 -23.78 38.71 -1.12
C ASN A 25 -25.24 38.88 -1.57
N ASN A 26 -25.75 38.05 -2.50
CA ASN A 26 -27.11 38.18 -3.05
C ASN A 26 -28.01 36.99 -2.69
N SER A 27 -29.09 37.29 -1.97
CA SER A 27 -30.15 36.37 -1.49
C SER A 27 -30.90 35.60 -2.57
N ARG A 28 -30.71 35.90 -3.87
CA ARG A 28 -31.45 35.26 -4.99
C ARG A 28 -30.98 33.85 -5.35
N LEU A 29 -29.81 33.42 -4.86
CA LEU A 29 -29.36 32.03 -5.03
C LEU A 29 -30.27 31.04 -4.26
N LEU A 30 -31.00 31.53 -3.24
CA LEU A 30 -31.73 30.74 -2.25
C LEU A 30 -33.11 30.27 -2.73
N ASP A 31 -33.87 31.12 -3.39
CA ASP A 31 -35.28 30.83 -3.70
C ASP A 31 -35.44 29.66 -4.69
N TYR A 32 -34.44 29.42 -5.55
CA TYR A 32 -34.50 28.36 -6.57
C TYR A 32 -33.99 27.00 -6.05
N VAL A 33 -32.90 26.99 -5.27
CA VAL A 33 -32.26 25.76 -4.77
C VAL A 33 -33.07 25.11 -3.64
N VAL A 34 -33.76 25.91 -2.82
CA VAL A 34 -34.53 25.40 -1.66
C VAL A 34 -35.87 24.77 -2.09
N SER A 35 -36.45 25.18 -3.22
CA SER A 35 -37.77 24.69 -3.67
C SER A 35 -37.81 23.20 -4.13
N GLU A 36 -36.65 22.57 -4.40
CA GLU A 36 -36.57 21.18 -4.85
C GLU A 36 -36.20 20.16 -3.76
N TYR A 37 -36.17 20.55 -2.48
CA TYR A 37 -35.56 19.78 -1.39
C TYR A 37 -36.38 18.57 -0.87
N ASN A 38 -37.55 18.27 -1.43
CA ASN A 38 -38.53 17.37 -0.80
C ASN A 38 -38.40 15.85 -1.09
N TRP A 39 -37.40 15.37 -1.83
CA TRP A 39 -37.42 13.98 -2.35
C TRP A 39 -36.39 13.02 -1.75
N TRP A 40 -35.41 13.49 -0.97
CA TRP A 40 -34.31 12.65 -0.45
C TRP A 40 -34.47 12.16 0.98
N ASN A 41 -35.61 12.40 1.63
CA ASN A 41 -35.93 11.87 2.97
C ASN A 41 -36.20 10.35 3.02
N THR A 42 -35.88 9.59 1.97
CA THR A 42 -36.17 8.14 1.91
C THR A 42 -34.95 7.22 1.98
N LEU A 43 -33.73 7.72 1.80
CA LEU A 43 -32.52 6.94 2.13
C LEU A 43 -32.13 7.26 3.57
N THR A 44 -32.42 6.33 4.46
CA THR A 44 -31.99 6.47 5.85
C THR A 44 -30.48 6.28 5.92
N LEU A 45 -29.79 7.08 6.74
CA LEU A 45 -28.34 6.98 7.03
C LEU A 45 -27.79 5.53 7.15
N PRO A 46 -28.55 4.56 7.73
CA PRO A 46 -28.15 3.15 7.78
C PRO A 46 -27.90 2.48 6.42
N GLU A 47 -28.61 2.84 5.34
CA GLU A 47 -28.47 2.17 4.03
C GLU A 47 -27.16 2.55 3.32
N VAL A 48 -26.71 3.80 3.45
CA VAL A 48 -25.43 4.27 2.90
C VAL A 48 -24.25 3.67 3.68
N VAL A 49 -24.39 3.55 5.00
CA VAL A 49 -23.39 2.90 5.88
C VAL A 49 -23.28 1.40 5.61
N GLN A 50 -24.38 0.71 5.32
CA GLN A 50 -24.38 -0.72 4.98
C GLN A 50 -23.70 -1.03 3.64
N LEU A 51 -23.79 -0.13 2.65
CA LEU A 51 -23.09 -0.28 1.37
C LEU A 51 -21.56 -0.20 1.53
N TYR A 52 -21.06 0.60 2.47
CA TYR A 52 -19.62 0.76 2.75
C TYR A 52 -19.05 -0.29 3.70
N ALA A 53 -19.79 -0.68 4.73
CA ALA A 53 -19.34 -1.64 5.74
C ALA A 53 -19.12 -3.06 5.18
N LYS A 54 -19.63 -3.33 3.97
CA LYS A 54 -19.48 -4.63 3.30
C LYS A 54 -18.12 -4.81 2.61
N GLU A 55 -17.34 -3.74 2.42
CA GLU A 55 -16.11 -3.77 1.60
C GLU A 55 -14.80 -3.50 2.34
N ASN A 56 -14.78 -3.00 3.60
CA ASN A 56 -13.49 -2.75 4.26
C ASN A 56 -13.48 -2.75 5.81
N ASP A 57 -12.28 -3.00 6.31
CA ASP A 57 -11.85 -3.21 7.69
C ASP A 57 -12.33 -2.14 8.71
N THR A 58 -12.64 -2.59 9.92
CA THR A 58 -13.39 -1.89 10.98
C THR A 58 -12.74 -0.61 11.53
N ALA A 59 -11.47 -0.33 11.21
CA ALA A 59 -10.76 0.87 11.65
C ALA A 59 -11.14 2.14 10.86
N ILE A 60 -11.71 2.01 9.66
CA ILE A 60 -12.20 3.16 8.86
C ILE A 60 -13.62 3.56 9.32
N ALA A 61 -14.37 2.62 9.91
CA ALA A 61 -15.74 2.88 10.39
C ALA A 61 -15.80 3.90 11.54
N SER A 62 -14.74 4.06 12.33
CA SER A 62 -14.66 5.06 13.42
C SER A 62 -14.29 6.46 12.93
N SER A 63 -13.61 6.60 11.78
CA SER A 63 -13.43 7.90 11.10
C SER A 63 -14.63 8.31 10.24
N LEU A 64 -15.50 7.35 9.88
CA LEU A 64 -16.79 7.53 9.20
C LEU A 64 -17.93 8.08 10.10
N ILE A 65 -17.68 8.32 11.40
CA ILE A 65 -18.65 8.98 12.31
C ILE A 65 -18.84 10.48 11.97
N MET A 66 -18.09 11.04 11.02
CA MET A 66 -18.15 12.47 10.65
C MET A 66 -19.15 12.85 9.54
N TYR A 67 -20.34 12.24 9.50
CA TYR A 67 -21.49 12.82 8.80
C TYR A 67 -22.13 13.94 9.64
N GLY A 68 -21.30 14.92 10.03
CA GLY A 68 -21.79 16.14 10.64
C GLY A 68 -22.46 17.03 9.59
N SER A 69 -23.20 18.02 10.04
CA SER A 69 -23.54 19.19 9.23
C SER A 69 -23.13 20.43 10.01
N PHE A 70 -22.70 21.46 9.31
CA PHE A 70 -22.57 22.78 9.88
C PHE A 70 -23.76 23.62 9.46
N THR A 71 -24.44 24.17 10.45
CA THR A 71 -25.57 25.09 10.25
C THR A 71 -25.29 26.36 11.04
N PRO A 72 -25.06 27.51 10.37
CA PRO A 72 -24.84 28.76 11.09
C PRO A 72 -26.13 29.20 11.81
N PRO A 73 -26.04 30.06 12.84
CA PRO A 73 -27.19 30.40 13.69
C PRO A 73 -28.41 30.92 12.94
N TRP A 74 -28.24 31.67 11.85
CA TRP A 74 -29.34 32.19 11.04
C TRP A 74 -30.06 31.13 10.21
N CYS A 75 -29.40 30.01 9.90
CA CYS A 75 -30.01 28.87 9.22
C CYS A 75 -30.75 27.93 10.18
N ASN A 76 -30.53 28.06 11.50
CA ASN A 76 -31.15 27.24 12.54
C ASN A 76 -32.50 27.78 13.03
N THR A 77 -33.07 28.80 12.36
CA THR A 77 -34.42 29.27 12.69
C THR A 77 -35.41 28.22 12.21
N TRP A 78 -35.80 27.33 13.12
CA TRP A 78 -36.97 26.47 12.93
C TRP A 78 -38.17 27.41 12.78
N ASP A 79 -38.60 27.63 11.55
CA ASP A 79 -39.86 28.32 11.29
C ASP A 79 -41.00 27.33 11.65
N PRO A 80 -41.83 27.64 12.67
CA PRO A 80 -42.98 26.81 13.02
C PRO A 80 -43.98 26.63 11.86
N SER A 81 -43.89 27.41 10.79
CA SER A 81 -44.67 27.24 9.57
C SER A 81 -44.24 26.04 8.71
N GLY A 82 -43.11 25.40 9.04
CA GLY A 82 -42.53 24.31 8.24
C GLY A 82 -41.80 24.78 6.98
N ALA A 83 -41.71 26.09 6.76
CA ALA A 83 -40.83 26.63 5.73
C ALA A 83 -39.37 26.35 6.13
N THR A 84 -38.69 25.53 5.34
CA THR A 84 -37.26 25.28 5.47
C THR A 84 -36.53 26.63 5.45
N SER A 85 -35.63 26.86 6.41
CA SER A 85 -34.79 28.06 6.41
C SER A 85 -34.18 28.26 5.02
N ASN A 86 -34.21 29.50 4.51
CA ASN A 86 -33.70 29.90 3.19
C ASN A 86 -32.17 29.78 3.16
N CYS A 87 -31.62 28.60 3.39
CA CYS A 87 -30.19 28.34 3.39
C CYS A 87 -29.85 27.27 2.38
N MET A 88 -28.79 27.53 1.63
CA MET A 88 -28.27 26.62 0.63
C MET A 88 -27.45 25.52 1.28
N ASP A 89 -27.62 24.26 0.87
CA ASP A 89 -26.78 23.18 1.38
C ASP A 89 -25.59 22.90 0.46
N ILE A 90 -24.38 23.20 0.95
CA ILE A 90 -23.11 22.93 0.27
C ILE A 90 -22.66 21.52 0.64
N LYS A 91 -22.59 20.64 -0.37
CA LYS A 91 -22.06 19.29 -0.19
C LYS A 91 -20.54 19.33 -0.15
N SER A 92 -19.90 18.76 0.86
CA SER A 92 -18.45 18.76 1.03
C SER A 92 -17.92 17.33 1.13
N GLU A 93 -16.72 17.08 0.59
CA GLU A 93 -16.14 15.74 0.56
C GLU A 93 -15.72 15.24 1.94
N LEU A 94 -14.91 15.97 2.71
CA LEU A 94 -14.38 15.47 3.99
C LEU A 94 -14.12 16.60 5.00
N THR A 95 -14.33 16.28 6.27
CA THR A 95 -14.03 17.14 7.43
C THR A 95 -12.53 17.20 7.75
N ILE A 96 -11.79 16.11 7.52
CA ILE A 96 -10.37 16.03 7.91
C ILE A 96 -9.46 16.97 7.11
N TRP A 97 -9.90 17.38 5.92
CA TRP A 97 -9.17 18.27 5.02
C TRP A 97 -9.71 19.70 5.03
N ASP A 98 -10.87 19.94 5.63
CA ASP A 98 -11.43 21.28 5.85
C ASP A 98 -11.32 21.65 7.31
N THR A 99 -10.30 22.42 7.66
CA THR A 99 -10.11 22.94 9.02
C THR A 99 -11.10 24.08 9.33
N GLY A 100 -12.37 23.93 8.95
CA GLY A 100 -13.41 24.93 9.18
C GLY A 100 -13.22 26.24 8.40
N ILE A 101 -12.44 26.22 7.29
CA ILE A 101 -12.20 27.41 6.46
C ILE A 101 -13.52 27.84 5.83
N LEU A 102 -14.24 26.91 5.20
CA LEU A 102 -15.55 27.20 4.60
C LEU A 102 -16.56 27.67 5.65
N HIS A 103 -16.44 27.19 6.89
CA HIS A 103 -17.37 27.50 7.98
C HIS A 103 -17.18 28.94 8.44
N GLN A 104 -15.92 29.33 8.63
CA GLN A 104 -15.54 30.71 8.91
C GLN A 104 -15.94 31.64 7.77
N MET A 105 -15.74 31.25 6.52
CA MET A 105 -16.18 32.06 5.37
C MET A 105 -17.70 32.25 5.39
N ILE A 106 -18.47 31.18 5.62
CA ILE A 106 -19.92 31.27 5.77
C ILE A 106 -20.31 32.24 6.86
N VAL A 107 -19.66 32.15 8.03
CA VAL A 107 -19.98 33.02 9.17
C VAL A 107 -19.58 34.48 8.92
N ASN A 108 -18.32 34.71 8.55
CA ASN A 108 -17.73 36.04 8.43
C ASN A 108 -18.25 36.83 7.22
N LEU A 109 -18.71 36.13 6.17
CA LEU A 109 -19.34 36.75 5.01
C LEU A 109 -20.87 36.73 5.09
N ASN A 110 -21.44 36.24 6.21
CA ASN A 110 -22.88 36.13 6.43
C ASN A 110 -23.62 35.40 5.29
N ILE A 111 -23.04 34.28 4.82
CA ILE A 111 -23.60 33.48 3.73
C ILE A 111 -24.73 32.62 4.30
N SER A 112 -25.90 32.63 3.68
CA SER A 112 -27.01 31.75 4.04
C SER A 112 -26.78 30.34 3.48
N ALA A 113 -25.82 29.61 4.06
CA ALA A 113 -25.51 28.26 3.65
C ALA A 113 -25.22 27.31 4.82
N THR A 114 -25.63 26.06 4.67
CA THR A 114 -25.21 24.92 5.49
C THR A 114 -24.12 24.14 4.77
N VAL A 115 -23.35 23.35 5.51
CA VAL A 115 -22.38 22.42 4.93
C VAL A 115 -22.74 21.02 5.37
N SER A 116 -22.98 20.13 4.42
CA SER A 116 -23.21 18.72 4.67
C SER A 116 -22.02 17.91 4.15
N TYR A 117 -21.46 17.01 4.96
CA TYR A 117 -20.32 16.19 4.56
C TYR A 117 -20.77 14.85 4.00
N TRP A 118 -20.32 14.50 2.79
CA TRP A 118 -20.83 13.35 2.03
C TRP A 118 -19.77 12.32 1.65
N GLY A 119 -18.49 12.55 1.98
CA GLY A 119 -17.41 11.75 1.44
C GLY A 119 -17.07 12.14 -0.01
N PRO A 120 -15.87 11.79 -0.51
CA PRO A 120 -15.52 12.03 -1.91
C PRO A 120 -16.47 11.30 -2.87
N LEU A 121 -16.80 10.04 -2.57
CA LEU A 121 -17.68 9.23 -3.42
C LEU A 121 -19.15 9.64 -3.33
N GLY A 122 -19.67 9.97 -2.14
CA GLY A 122 -21.06 10.41 -1.99
C GLY A 122 -21.31 11.79 -2.62
N MET A 123 -20.35 12.72 -2.47
CA MET A 123 -20.39 14.01 -3.16
C MET A 123 -20.39 13.82 -4.69
N ARG A 124 -19.50 12.95 -5.20
CA ARG A 124 -19.41 12.64 -6.64
C ARG A 124 -20.73 12.10 -7.21
N GLN A 125 -21.33 11.11 -6.54
CA GLN A 125 -22.62 10.54 -6.97
C GLN A 125 -23.74 11.58 -6.96
N TYR A 126 -23.79 12.41 -5.91
CA TYR A 126 -24.77 13.49 -5.80
C TYR A 126 -24.64 14.50 -6.95
N ALA A 127 -23.42 14.99 -7.19
CA ALA A 127 -23.16 15.98 -8.23
C ALA A 127 -23.44 15.43 -9.63
N PHE A 128 -23.09 14.17 -9.93
CA PHE A 128 -23.44 13.52 -11.19
C PHE A 128 -24.94 13.35 -11.40
N ALA A 129 -25.66 12.89 -10.37
CA ALA A 129 -27.11 12.74 -10.42
C ALA A 129 -27.83 14.08 -10.63
N LYS A 130 -27.33 15.17 -10.02
CA LYS A 130 -27.90 16.52 -10.21
C LYS A 130 -27.54 17.12 -11.56
N ALA A 131 -26.29 16.98 -12.02
CA ALA A 131 -25.84 17.50 -13.30
C ALA A 131 -26.54 16.84 -14.50
N SER A 132 -26.71 15.52 -14.46
CA SER A 132 -27.44 14.78 -15.50
C SER A 132 -28.92 15.19 -15.61
N GLN A 133 -29.50 15.67 -14.51
CA GLN A 133 -30.86 16.23 -14.46
C GLN A 133 -30.90 17.74 -14.75
N GLN A 134 -29.77 18.37 -15.06
CA GLN A 134 -29.60 19.83 -15.17
C GLN A 134 -30.13 20.61 -13.96
N ARG A 135 -30.05 20.01 -12.76
CA ARG A 135 -30.54 20.62 -11.54
C ARG A 135 -29.48 21.47 -10.88
N PRO A 136 -29.85 22.58 -10.21
CA PRO A 136 -28.91 23.33 -9.40
C PRO A 136 -28.28 22.48 -8.30
N PHE A 137 -26.97 22.63 -8.13
CA PHE A 137 -26.27 22.12 -6.94
C PHE A 137 -25.00 22.93 -6.71
N ILE A 138 -24.52 22.87 -5.46
CA ILE A 138 -23.28 23.49 -5.03
C ILE A 138 -22.52 22.48 -4.18
N PHE A 139 -21.22 22.42 -4.35
CA PHE A 139 -20.37 21.55 -3.56
C PHE A 139 -19.01 22.19 -3.35
N LYS A 140 -18.31 21.71 -2.32
CA LYS A 140 -16.94 22.11 -2.00
C LYS A 140 -16.03 20.92 -2.24
N SER A 141 -15.01 21.13 -3.06
CA SER A 141 -13.94 20.17 -3.30
C SER A 141 -12.62 20.70 -2.75
N ILE A 142 -11.82 19.79 -2.21
CA ILE A 142 -10.44 20.07 -1.75
C ILE A 142 -9.42 19.99 -2.89
N TYR A 143 -9.81 19.38 -4.00
CA TYR A 143 -8.94 19.04 -5.10
C TYR A 143 -9.71 19.13 -6.41
N ILE A 144 -9.26 19.99 -7.32
CA ILE A 144 -9.70 19.94 -8.72
C ILE A 144 -8.48 20.02 -9.64
N PRO A 145 -8.14 18.89 -10.25
CA PRO A 145 -7.89 18.70 -11.66
C PRO A 145 -8.87 17.64 -12.11
N GLU A 146 -10.17 17.92 -12.12
CA GLU A 146 -11.08 16.82 -12.42
C GLU A 146 -12.41 17.27 -13.00
N ASP A 147 -12.45 17.10 -14.32
CA ASP A 147 -13.42 16.30 -15.08
C ASP A 147 -14.15 15.15 -14.32
N PHE A 148 -14.46 15.21 -13.03
CA PHE A 148 -15.33 14.20 -12.37
C PHE A 148 -16.76 14.24 -12.93
N LEU A 149 -17.18 15.43 -13.34
CA LEU A 149 -18.35 15.74 -14.17
C LEU A 149 -17.99 15.87 -15.66
N GLY A 150 -16.70 15.76 -15.95
CA GLY A 150 -16.12 15.68 -17.28
C GLY A 150 -16.27 16.94 -18.13
N PRO A 151 -15.86 16.79 -19.40
CA PRO A 151 -16.30 17.66 -20.50
C PRO A 151 -17.83 17.71 -20.64
N THR A 152 -18.53 16.72 -20.06
CA THR A 152 -19.98 16.56 -20.16
C THR A 152 -20.76 17.58 -19.33
N HIS A 153 -20.21 18.05 -18.21
CA HIS A 153 -20.88 18.98 -17.31
C HIS A 153 -19.88 19.99 -16.75
N PRO A 154 -19.53 21.03 -17.51
CA PRO A 154 -18.52 22.00 -17.10
C PRO A 154 -18.91 22.70 -15.80
N LEU A 155 -17.90 23.00 -14.99
CA LEU A 155 -18.04 23.57 -13.66
C LEU A 155 -17.49 25.00 -13.59
N ALA A 156 -18.13 25.81 -12.78
CA ALA A 156 -17.74 27.16 -12.43
C ALA A 156 -17.24 27.19 -10.99
N ARG A 157 -16.04 27.73 -10.78
CA ARG A 157 -15.57 28.06 -9.43
C ARG A 157 -16.29 29.30 -8.91
N VAL A 158 -16.76 29.25 -7.67
CA VAL A 158 -17.25 30.41 -6.93
C VAL A 158 -16.05 31.11 -6.31
N THR A 159 -15.79 32.34 -6.73
CA THR A 159 -14.64 33.14 -6.29
C THR A 159 -15.00 34.01 -5.08
N PHE A 160 -14.10 34.05 -4.10
CA PHE A 160 -14.21 34.92 -2.93
C PHE A 160 -13.18 36.05 -3.00
N HIS A 161 -13.08 36.89 -1.95
CA HIS A 161 -11.99 37.86 -1.86
C HIS A 161 -10.64 37.14 -2.00
N PRO A 162 -9.67 37.65 -2.78
CA PRO A 162 -8.41 36.96 -3.00
C PRO A 162 -7.72 36.56 -1.69
N TYR A 163 -7.11 35.38 -1.68
CA TYR A 163 -6.33 34.91 -0.55
C TYR A 163 -5.25 35.93 -0.16
N THR A 164 -5.19 36.29 1.12
CA THR A 164 -4.08 37.02 1.73
C THR A 164 -3.61 36.30 2.98
N GLN A 165 -2.33 36.45 3.33
CA GLN A 165 -1.80 35.87 4.57
C GLN A 165 -2.51 36.46 5.80
N GLU A 166 -2.86 37.74 5.76
CA GLU A 166 -3.59 38.46 6.82
C GLU A 166 -4.95 37.84 7.13
N CYS A 167 -5.72 37.49 6.08
CA CYS A 167 -7.02 36.85 6.22
C CYS A 167 -6.97 35.52 6.99
N TYR A 168 -5.84 34.80 6.90
CA TYR A 168 -5.64 33.50 7.55
C TYR A 168 -4.97 33.59 8.92
N LEU A 169 -4.58 34.78 9.41
CA LEU A 169 -3.83 34.93 10.68
C LEU A 169 -4.57 34.34 11.89
N ASN A 170 -5.90 34.49 11.95
CA ASN A 170 -6.72 33.96 13.04
C ASN A 170 -7.59 32.76 12.61
N ASN A 171 -7.10 31.94 11.69
CA ASN A 171 -7.75 30.67 11.37
C ASN A 171 -7.65 29.73 12.58
N THR A 172 -8.78 29.37 13.20
CA THR A 172 -8.81 28.55 14.43
C THR A 172 -8.98 27.05 14.20
N ALA A 173 -9.00 26.61 12.95
CA ALA A 173 -9.30 25.23 12.57
C ALA A 173 -10.69 24.71 13.05
N SER A 174 -11.62 25.61 13.42
CA SER A 174 -12.88 25.24 14.08
C SER A 174 -14.02 24.97 13.10
N LEU A 175 -14.65 23.81 13.22
CA LEU A 175 -15.89 23.45 12.52
C LEU A 175 -17.13 24.21 13.03
N MET A 176 -16.99 25.04 14.06
CA MET A 176 -18.08 25.91 14.55
C MET A 176 -18.11 27.27 13.83
N GLY A 177 -17.20 27.49 12.87
CA GLY A 177 -17.09 28.75 12.15
C GLY A 177 -16.40 29.87 12.92
N TYR A 178 -15.72 29.55 14.03
CA TYR A 178 -14.92 30.54 14.76
C TYR A 178 -13.63 30.88 14.02
N GLY A 179 -13.27 32.16 13.96
CA GLY A 179 -12.04 32.66 13.35
C GLY A 179 -12.31 33.78 12.34
N SER A 180 -11.28 34.31 11.69
CA SER A 180 -11.39 35.53 10.87
C SER A 180 -11.37 35.29 9.36
N VAL A 181 -11.35 34.04 8.90
CA VAL A 181 -11.19 33.77 7.45
C VAL A 181 -12.44 34.26 6.70
N ASN A 182 -12.24 35.20 5.77
CA ASN A 182 -13.27 35.81 4.94
C ASN A 182 -12.82 35.98 3.47
N CYS A 183 -11.77 35.26 3.08
CA CYS A 183 -11.18 35.27 1.76
C CYS A 183 -11.10 33.84 1.20
N ASP A 184 -10.64 33.73 -0.03
CA ASP A 184 -10.62 32.50 -0.80
C ASP A 184 -9.61 31.47 -0.25
N PHE A 185 -9.77 30.24 -0.71
CA PHE A 185 -8.88 29.14 -0.39
C PHE A 185 -7.46 29.42 -0.90
N ARG A 186 -6.47 29.04 -0.09
CA ARG A 186 -5.08 29.10 -0.51
C ARG A 186 -4.84 28.15 -1.69
N SER A 187 -4.27 28.67 -2.77
CA SER A 187 -3.73 27.87 -3.86
C SER A 187 -2.57 27.00 -3.36
N GLN A 188 -2.62 25.70 -3.63
CA GLN A 188 -1.61 24.74 -3.20
C GLN A 188 -1.00 24.04 -4.41
N ASN A 189 0.32 23.94 -4.44
CA ASN A 189 0.98 23.07 -5.40
C ASN A 189 1.17 21.69 -4.73
N PRO A 190 0.92 20.57 -5.43
CA PRO A 190 1.29 19.25 -4.93
C PRO A 190 2.74 19.24 -4.51
N ARG A 191 2.98 18.58 -3.39
CA ARG A 191 4.33 18.35 -2.88
C ARG A 191 4.53 16.86 -2.76
N LYS A 192 5.74 16.43 -3.12
CA LYS A 192 6.20 15.08 -2.81
C LYS A 192 6.85 15.13 -1.44
N ILE A 193 6.38 14.29 -0.55
CA ILE A 193 6.88 14.20 0.82
C ILE A 193 7.53 12.82 0.95
N GLY A 194 8.75 12.79 1.44
CA GLY A 194 9.49 11.56 1.74
C GLY A 194 10.03 11.62 3.15
N ARG A 195 10.30 10.45 3.75
CA ARG A 195 10.96 10.40 5.05
C ARG A 195 12.42 10.88 4.93
N THR A 196 12.91 11.54 5.96
CA THR A 196 14.27 12.09 5.98
C THR A 196 15.34 11.01 6.04
N ASP A 197 15.08 9.88 6.69
CA ASP A 197 15.99 8.73 6.76
C ASP A 197 16.22 8.05 5.40
N MET A 198 15.25 8.12 4.49
CA MET A 198 15.45 7.72 3.09
C MET A 198 16.46 8.62 2.35
N LEU A 199 16.66 9.85 2.83
CA LEU A 199 17.69 10.79 2.34
C LEU A 199 19.01 10.67 3.12
N GLU A 200 19.11 9.81 4.12
CA GLU A 200 20.38 9.59 4.85
C GLU A 200 20.98 8.23 4.49
N THR A 201 20.14 7.29 4.05
CA THR A 201 20.52 5.93 3.62
C THR A 201 21.07 5.89 2.18
N PHE A 202 21.64 7.00 1.68
CA PHE A 202 22.23 7.15 0.33
C PHE A 202 23.47 6.28 0.05
N ARG A 203 23.76 5.26 0.87
CA ARG A 203 24.80 4.27 0.58
C ARG A 203 24.33 3.18 -0.39
N ASP A 204 23.02 3.01 -0.56
CA ASP A 204 22.44 2.10 -1.53
C ASP A 204 21.98 2.90 -2.76
N SER A 205 22.57 2.58 -3.92
CA SER A 205 22.31 3.29 -5.18
C SER A 205 20.87 3.20 -5.64
N ALA A 206 20.14 2.13 -5.29
CA ALA A 206 18.74 1.99 -5.65
C ALA A 206 17.88 3.11 -5.03
N PHE A 207 18.17 3.50 -3.78
CA PHE A 207 17.45 4.60 -3.12
C PHE A 207 17.83 5.97 -3.67
N TYR A 208 19.10 6.14 -4.06
CA TYR A 208 19.55 7.36 -4.71
C TYR A 208 18.80 7.59 -6.03
N ASP A 209 18.77 6.58 -6.91
CA ASP A 209 18.08 6.64 -8.20
C ASP A 209 16.57 6.88 -8.03
N PHE A 210 15.92 6.19 -7.08
CA PHE A 210 14.51 6.43 -6.77
C PHE A 210 14.26 7.87 -6.27
N SER A 211 15.14 8.41 -5.42
CA SER A 211 15.01 9.78 -4.93
C SER A 211 15.14 10.80 -6.06
N LEU A 212 16.01 10.54 -7.04
CA LEU A 212 16.17 11.37 -8.23
C LEU A 212 14.95 11.29 -9.14
N LEU A 213 14.41 10.09 -9.37
CA LEU A 213 13.13 9.90 -10.04
C LEU A 213 12.03 10.71 -9.36
N MET A 214 11.90 10.61 -8.05
CA MET A 214 10.91 11.39 -7.30
C MET A 214 11.18 12.89 -7.31
N ARG A 215 12.41 13.36 -7.50
CA ARG A 215 12.68 14.80 -7.67
C ARG A 215 12.36 15.29 -9.08
N ARG A 216 12.67 14.49 -10.10
CA ARG A 216 12.57 14.86 -11.52
C ARG A 216 11.19 14.59 -12.13
N PHE A 217 10.42 13.63 -11.58
CA PHE A 217 9.08 13.32 -12.05
C PHE A 217 8.21 14.58 -12.00
N GLU A 218 7.73 15.01 -13.14
CA GLU A 218 6.91 16.20 -13.26
C GLU A 218 5.91 16.00 -14.39
N LEU A 219 4.64 16.17 -14.05
CA LEU A 219 3.56 16.19 -15.01
C LEU A 219 2.96 17.60 -15.01
N ASP A 220 2.60 18.07 -16.19
CA ASP A 220 1.80 19.28 -16.33
C ASP A 220 0.32 18.99 -16.06
N GLU A 221 -0.44 20.06 -15.84
CA GLU A 221 -1.88 20.01 -15.54
C GLU A 221 -2.67 19.26 -16.62
N ALA A 222 -2.47 19.63 -17.88
CA ALA A 222 -3.19 19.04 -19.01
C ALA A 222 -2.92 17.54 -19.17
N THR A 223 -1.75 17.05 -18.75
CA THR A 223 -1.41 15.63 -18.78
C THR A 223 -2.06 14.89 -17.61
N ILE A 224 -2.08 15.49 -16.42
CA ILE A 224 -2.80 14.93 -15.27
C ILE A 224 -4.30 14.81 -15.60
N ASP A 225 -4.90 15.85 -16.17
CA ASP A 225 -6.32 15.85 -16.56
C ASP A 225 -6.62 14.73 -17.58
N ARG A 226 -5.78 14.59 -18.62
CA ARG A 226 -5.95 13.52 -19.63
C ARG A 226 -5.83 12.12 -19.03
N LEU A 227 -4.88 11.93 -18.10
CA LEU A 227 -4.71 10.66 -17.40
C LEU A 227 -5.92 10.31 -16.55
N TRP A 228 -6.50 11.30 -15.87
CA TRP A 228 -7.71 11.11 -15.07
C TRP A 228 -8.95 10.78 -15.90
N VAL A 229 -9.13 11.46 -17.04
CA VAL A 229 -10.26 11.16 -17.94
C VAL A 229 -10.13 9.75 -18.51
N ALA A 230 -8.92 9.33 -18.87
CA ALA A 230 -8.66 8.02 -19.46
C ALA A 230 -8.81 6.86 -18.45
N SER A 231 -8.53 7.07 -17.16
CA SER A 231 -8.61 6.02 -16.14
C SER A 231 -10.04 5.71 -15.65
N ASN A 232 -11.06 6.38 -16.19
CA ASN A 232 -12.35 6.52 -15.54
C ASN A 232 -13.33 5.37 -15.78
N THR A 233 -13.06 4.17 -15.23
CA THR A 233 -14.11 3.17 -14.90
C THR A 233 -13.76 2.19 -13.78
N THR A 234 -12.49 1.78 -13.59
CA THR A 234 -12.07 0.80 -12.57
C THR A 234 -10.60 0.98 -12.14
N TYR A 235 -10.21 0.44 -10.97
CA TYR A 235 -8.80 0.43 -10.53
C TYR A 235 -7.85 -0.29 -11.50
N SER A 236 -8.33 -1.26 -12.28
CA SER A 236 -7.53 -1.89 -13.34
C SER A 236 -7.20 -0.91 -14.46
N ASP A 237 -8.11 0.03 -14.75
CA ASP A 237 -7.95 1.00 -15.83
C ASP A 237 -6.90 2.05 -15.47
N GLU A 238 -6.71 2.39 -14.19
CA GLU A 238 -5.65 3.32 -13.75
C GLU A 238 -4.26 2.79 -14.08
N TYR A 239 -4.00 1.51 -13.78
CA TYR A 239 -2.71 0.88 -14.07
C TYR A 239 -2.46 0.78 -15.57
N GLU A 240 -3.47 0.35 -16.33
CA GLU A 240 -3.37 0.21 -17.78
C GLU A 240 -3.18 1.58 -18.45
N THR A 241 -3.96 2.59 -18.07
CA THR A 241 -3.83 3.98 -18.54
C THR A 241 -2.45 4.54 -18.26
N ALA A 242 -1.94 4.36 -17.03
CA ALA A 242 -0.60 4.79 -16.67
C ALA A 242 0.47 4.05 -17.49
N CYS A 243 0.29 2.75 -17.71
CA CYS A 243 1.21 1.93 -18.51
C CYS A 243 1.26 2.39 -19.98
N GLU A 244 0.09 2.60 -20.58
CA GLU A 244 -0.03 3.10 -21.95
C GLU A 244 0.56 4.50 -22.10
N PHE A 245 0.29 5.39 -21.14
CA PHE A 245 0.88 6.72 -21.09
C PHE A 245 2.41 6.66 -21.03
N LEU A 246 2.98 5.81 -20.18
CA LEU A 246 4.42 5.64 -20.08
C LEU A 246 5.01 5.09 -21.38
N LYS A 247 4.38 4.10 -22.01
CA LYS A 247 4.84 3.56 -23.31
C LYS A 247 4.81 4.63 -24.41
N ALA A 248 3.76 5.44 -24.46
CA ALA A 248 3.59 6.48 -25.47
C ALA A 248 4.52 7.69 -25.27
N ASN A 249 4.93 7.98 -24.03
CA ASN A 249 5.66 9.20 -23.67
C ASN A 249 7.07 8.90 -23.13
N TYR A 250 7.80 7.96 -23.73
CA TYR A 250 9.13 7.59 -23.24
C TYR A 250 10.11 8.78 -23.17
N THR A 251 10.07 9.68 -24.16
CA THR A 251 10.93 10.87 -24.17
C THR A 251 10.70 11.82 -23.00
N LEU A 252 9.49 11.80 -22.41
CA LEU A 252 9.15 12.61 -21.25
C LEU A 252 9.83 12.09 -19.99
N TRP A 253 9.76 10.78 -19.75
CA TRP A 253 10.23 10.18 -18.49
C TRP A 253 11.66 9.64 -18.53
N THR A 254 12.27 9.48 -19.72
CA THR A 254 13.67 9.01 -19.82
C THR A 254 14.64 9.91 -19.07
N GLY A 255 14.38 11.22 -19.01
CA GLY A 255 15.19 12.17 -18.24
C GLY A 255 14.96 12.11 -16.72
N TRP A 256 13.86 11.48 -16.27
CA TRP A 256 13.57 11.34 -14.85
C TRP A 256 14.37 10.21 -14.20
N ILE A 257 14.70 9.18 -14.98
CA ILE A 257 15.38 7.99 -14.48
C ILE A 257 16.89 8.19 -14.56
N GLU A 258 17.56 7.99 -13.44
CA GLU A 258 19.00 7.74 -13.40
C GLU A 258 19.19 6.27 -13.04
N ASN A 259 20.11 5.59 -13.72
CA ASN A 259 20.45 4.21 -13.43
C ASN A 259 21.92 4.19 -13.04
N THR A 260 22.20 4.58 -11.80
CA THR A 260 23.52 4.40 -11.21
C THR A 260 23.69 2.92 -10.91
N TYR A 261 24.09 2.17 -11.94
CA TYR A 261 24.49 0.78 -11.77
C TYR A 261 25.66 0.73 -10.78
N VAL A 262 25.37 0.33 -9.54
CA VAL A 262 26.40 -0.12 -8.62
C VAL A 262 26.55 -1.60 -8.86
N GLU A 263 27.69 -1.96 -9.41
CA GLU A 263 28.11 -3.36 -9.52
C GLU A 263 27.99 -3.97 -8.13
N PRO A 264 27.29 -5.11 -7.96
CA PRO A 264 27.10 -5.70 -6.65
C PRO A 264 28.47 -5.98 -6.04
N SER A 265 28.78 -5.26 -4.96
CA SER A 265 29.97 -5.51 -4.16
C SER A 265 29.87 -6.92 -3.58
N TYR A 266 30.53 -7.88 -4.22
CA TYR A 266 30.70 -9.20 -3.64
C TYR A 266 31.56 -9.02 -2.39
N VAL A 267 31.06 -9.50 -1.26
CA VAL A 267 31.86 -9.54 -0.03
C VAL A 267 32.97 -10.55 -0.26
N THR A 268 34.14 -10.08 -0.70
CA THR A 268 35.35 -10.88 -0.66
C THR A 268 35.70 -11.08 0.80
N PHE A 269 35.34 -12.24 1.34
CA PHE A 269 35.96 -12.69 2.57
C PHE A 269 37.42 -12.99 2.23
N GLU A 270 38.31 -12.01 2.43
CA GLU A 270 39.74 -12.28 2.47
C GLU A 270 40.02 -13.15 3.69
N MET A 271 39.81 -14.46 3.55
CA MET A 271 40.27 -15.42 4.53
C MET A 271 41.79 -15.48 4.43
N SER A 272 42.46 -15.10 5.52
CA SER A 272 43.87 -15.39 5.71
C SER A 272 44.15 -16.86 5.37
N THR A 273 45.27 -17.09 4.67
CA THR A 273 45.76 -18.42 4.27
C THR A 273 45.78 -19.41 5.44
N ALA A 274 46.02 -18.94 6.67
CA ALA A 274 45.97 -19.77 7.88
C ALA A 274 44.57 -20.36 8.15
N LYS A 275 43.51 -19.57 7.96
CA LYS A 275 42.13 -20.02 8.20
C LYS A 275 41.68 -21.00 7.12
N ALA A 276 42.01 -20.73 5.86
CA ALA A 276 41.71 -21.64 4.74
C ALA A 276 42.40 -23.00 4.93
N THR A 277 43.69 -22.98 5.29
CA THR A 277 44.46 -24.21 5.58
C THR A 277 43.84 -25.02 6.72
N ALA A 278 43.41 -24.35 7.80
CA ALA A 278 42.76 -25.02 8.92
C ALA A 278 41.45 -25.72 8.51
N VAL A 279 40.62 -25.08 7.67
CA VAL A 279 39.39 -25.68 7.16
C VAL A 279 39.67 -26.91 6.30
N TYR A 280 40.67 -26.87 5.41
CA TYR A 280 41.04 -28.02 4.59
C TYR A 280 41.52 -29.21 5.43
N VAL A 281 42.38 -28.95 6.43
CA VAL A 281 42.90 -29.99 7.31
C VAL A 281 41.77 -30.64 8.12
N LEU A 282 40.88 -29.82 8.71
CA LEU A 282 39.74 -30.33 9.48
C LEU A 282 38.76 -31.12 8.60
N SER A 283 38.49 -30.64 7.39
CA SER A 283 37.59 -31.32 6.45
C SER A 283 38.18 -32.65 5.97
N GLY A 284 39.49 -32.68 5.68
CA GLY A 284 40.21 -33.90 5.30
C GLY A 284 40.22 -34.95 6.42
N LEU A 285 40.48 -34.54 7.66
CA LEU A 285 40.40 -35.42 8.83
C LEU A 285 38.97 -35.96 9.03
N GLY A 286 37.96 -35.11 8.90
CA GLY A 286 36.55 -35.49 8.98
C GLY A 286 36.16 -36.53 7.93
N LEU A 287 36.52 -36.30 6.67
CA LEU A 287 36.25 -37.23 5.57
C LEU A 287 37.02 -38.56 5.75
N GLY A 288 38.26 -38.50 6.22
CA GLY A 288 39.04 -39.70 6.53
C GLY A 288 38.40 -40.56 7.63
N LEU A 289 37.89 -39.93 8.68
CA LEU A 289 37.16 -40.63 9.75
C LEU A 289 35.86 -41.24 9.23
N ILE A 290 35.09 -40.51 8.42
CA ILE A 290 33.86 -41.03 7.79
C ILE A 290 34.15 -42.23 6.91
N ALA A 291 35.17 -42.16 6.05
CA ALA A 291 35.58 -43.25 5.17
C ALA A 291 36.03 -44.48 5.97
N THR A 292 36.76 -44.28 7.06
CA THR A 292 37.21 -45.36 7.95
C THR A 292 36.02 -46.05 8.61
N VAL A 293 35.08 -45.28 9.19
CA VAL A 293 33.86 -45.84 9.81
C VAL A 293 33.01 -46.56 8.76
N PHE A 294 32.87 -45.99 7.56
CA PHE A 294 32.14 -46.63 6.47
C PHE A 294 32.76 -47.97 6.07
N ALA A 295 34.09 -48.05 5.94
CA ALA A 295 34.80 -49.30 5.64
C ALA A 295 34.63 -50.34 6.77
N LEU A 296 34.73 -49.91 8.03
CA LEU A 296 34.51 -50.79 9.19
C LEU A 296 33.08 -51.35 9.21
N LEU A 297 32.07 -50.53 8.89
CA LEU A 297 30.67 -51.00 8.79
C LEU A 297 30.50 -52.06 7.68
N LEU A 298 31.22 -51.95 6.56
CA LEU A 298 31.20 -52.94 5.49
C LEU A 298 31.90 -54.24 5.88
N ILE A 299 33.09 -54.15 6.48
CA ILE A 299 33.90 -55.32 6.89
C ILE A 299 33.19 -56.10 8.00
N TYR A 300 32.71 -55.40 9.02
CA TYR A 300 32.08 -56.01 10.19
C TYR A 300 30.56 -56.15 10.06
N ARG A 301 30.00 -56.09 8.84
CA ARG A 301 28.55 -56.19 8.58
C ARG A 301 27.86 -57.41 9.20
N LYS A 302 28.60 -58.51 9.41
CA LYS A 302 28.08 -59.76 10.03
C LYS A 302 28.13 -59.75 11.57
N HIS A 303 28.77 -58.76 12.18
CA HIS A 303 28.90 -58.68 13.63
C HIS A 303 27.53 -58.35 14.27
N PRO A 304 27.10 -59.08 15.31
CA PRO A 304 25.75 -58.94 15.90
C PRO A 304 25.45 -57.51 16.39
N MET A 305 26.47 -56.80 16.89
CA MET A 305 26.34 -55.39 17.29
C MET A 305 25.96 -54.47 16.12
N ILE A 306 26.51 -54.70 14.92
CA ILE A 306 26.26 -53.86 13.74
C ILE A 306 24.92 -54.23 13.10
N GLN A 307 24.53 -55.50 13.13
CA GLN A 307 23.22 -55.95 12.65
C GLN A 307 22.07 -55.30 13.43
N GLY A 308 22.25 -55.07 14.74
CA GLY A 308 21.27 -54.34 15.55
C GLY A 308 21.11 -52.86 15.18
N MET A 309 22.11 -52.24 14.52
CA MET A 309 22.17 -50.79 14.34
C MET A 309 21.46 -50.23 13.10
N SER A 310 20.75 -51.06 12.32
CA SER A 310 20.07 -50.67 11.06
C SER A 310 21.04 -50.03 10.05
N MET A 311 21.85 -50.87 9.40
CA MET A 311 23.00 -50.48 8.58
C MET A 311 22.68 -49.44 7.48
N ASN A 312 21.51 -49.51 6.85
CA ASN A 312 21.13 -48.61 5.77
C ASN A 312 21.02 -47.14 6.22
N TYR A 313 20.41 -46.88 7.38
CA TYR A 313 20.29 -45.53 7.92
C TYR A 313 21.65 -44.98 8.37
N SER A 314 22.51 -45.82 8.92
CA SER A 314 23.88 -45.44 9.26
C SER A 314 24.70 -45.06 8.02
N ILE A 315 24.55 -45.79 6.91
CA ILE A 315 25.21 -45.46 5.64
C ILE A 315 24.70 -44.14 5.06
N LEU A 316 23.38 -43.92 5.04
CA LEU A 316 22.79 -42.67 4.57
C LEU A 316 23.26 -41.47 5.41
N CYS A 317 23.34 -41.62 6.73
CA CYS A 317 23.86 -40.58 7.61
C CYS A 317 25.33 -40.24 7.31
N LEU A 318 26.19 -41.25 7.12
CA LEU A 318 27.59 -41.05 6.75
C LEU A 318 27.75 -40.37 5.38
N LEU A 319 26.89 -40.71 4.41
CA LEU A 319 26.86 -40.06 3.09
C LEU A 319 26.47 -38.58 3.20
N GLY A 320 25.42 -38.26 3.98
CA GLY A 320 25.01 -36.88 4.23
C GLY A 320 26.12 -36.05 4.90
N LEU A 321 26.77 -36.62 5.91
CA LEU A 321 27.92 -35.98 6.57
C LEU A 321 29.11 -35.77 5.61
N ALA A 322 29.40 -36.73 4.74
CA ALA A 322 30.46 -36.58 3.74
C ALA A 322 30.18 -35.43 2.77
N LEU A 323 28.92 -35.27 2.31
CA LEU A 323 28.52 -34.17 1.45
C LEU A 323 28.64 -32.81 2.16
N THR A 324 28.18 -32.73 3.41
CA THR A 324 28.27 -31.48 4.19
C THR A 324 29.71 -31.08 4.47
N ILE A 325 30.56 -32.00 4.94
CA ILE A 325 31.97 -31.71 5.22
C ILE A 325 32.74 -31.44 3.92
N GLY A 326 32.47 -32.20 2.85
CA GLY A 326 33.08 -31.99 1.54
C GLY A 326 32.74 -30.61 0.95
N SER A 327 31.53 -30.10 1.19
CA SER A 327 31.11 -28.78 0.71
C SER A 327 31.96 -27.64 1.26
N ALA A 328 32.61 -27.80 2.42
CA ALA A 328 33.48 -26.78 3.00
C ALA A 328 34.65 -26.41 2.06
N SER A 329 35.11 -27.35 1.24
CA SER A 329 36.14 -27.08 0.23
C SER A 329 35.66 -26.16 -0.90
N LEU A 330 34.36 -26.20 -1.24
CA LEU A 330 33.77 -25.36 -2.29
C LEU A 330 33.69 -23.89 -1.88
N PHE A 331 33.62 -23.60 -0.58
CA PHE A 331 33.63 -22.22 -0.05
C PHE A 331 35.03 -21.61 0.02
N MET A 332 36.08 -22.40 -0.21
CA MET A 332 37.48 -21.96 -0.14
C MET A 332 38.07 -21.66 -1.53
N ASP A 333 37.36 -21.98 -2.60
CA ASP A 333 37.81 -21.69 -3.96
C ASP A 333 37.54 -20.21 -4.29
N SER A 334 38.57 -19.48 -4.71
CA SER A 334 38.53 -18.02 -4.88
C SER A 334 37.85 -17.58 -6.17
N ASP A 335 37.70 -18.49 -7.13
CA ASP A 335 37.25 -18.15 -8.46
C ASP A 335 35.73 -18.43 -8.58
N PRO A 336 34.89 -17.38 -8.61
CA PRO A 336 33.45 -17.54 -8.68
C PRO A 336 33.03 -18.10 -10.04
N ASN A 337 32.89 -19.42 -10.11
CA ASN A 337 32.26 -20.10 -11.23
C ASN A 337 30.76 -20.27 -10.96
N LYS A 338 29.91 -20.05 -11.96
CA LYS A 338 28.45 -20.29 -11.90
C LYS A 338 28.10 -21.67 -11.31
N HIS A 339 28.91 -22.69 -11.64
CA HIS A 339 28.72 -24.05 -11.13
C HIS A 339 29.07 -24.17 -9.64
N VAL A 340 30.16 -23.53 -9.20
CA VAL A 340 30.59 -23.55 -7.80
C VAL A 340 29.58 -22.81 -6.91
N CYS A 341 29.07 -21.66 -7.36
CA CYS A 341 28.06 -20.90 -6.63
C CYS A 341 26.76 -21.70 -6.43
N SER A 342 26.31 -22.42 -7.46
CA SER A 342 25.14 -23.30 -7.33
C SER A 342 25.42 -24.48 -6.38
N ALA A 343 26.59 -25.10 -6.50
CA ALA A 343 27.00 -26.21 -5.66
C ALA A 343 27.14 -25.83 -4.18
N GLN A 344 27.66 -24.63 -3.88
CA GLN A 344 27.78 -24.08 -2.52
C GLN A 344 26.42 -23.97 -1.81
N LEU A 345 25.33 -23.70 -2.53
CA LEU A 345 24.00 -23.64 -1.94
C LEU A 345 23.38 -25.05 -1.75
N TRP A 346 23.48 -25.89 -2.78
CA TRP A 346 22.75 -27.16 -2.83
C TRP A 346 23.42 -28.30 -2.09
N ILE A 347 24.74 -28.45 -2.17
CA ILE A 347 25.45 -29.60 -1.57
C ILE A 347 25.35 -29.63 -0.04
N PRO A 348 25.60 -28.53 0.72
CA PRO A 348 25.48 -28.58 2.17
C PRO A 348 24.03 -28.77 2.64
N THR A 349 23.06 -28.18 1.93
CA THR A 349 21.64 -28.31 2.28
C THR A 349 21.15 -29.74 2.04
N MET A 350 21.51 -30.36 0.92
CA MET A 350 21.20 -31.77 0.66
C MET A 350 21.90 -32.70 1.64
N GLY A 351 23.19 -32.50 1.91
CA GLY A 351 23.96 -33.30 2.85
C GLY A 351 23.37 -33.29 4.27
N LEU A 352 23.03 -32.10 4.78
CA LEU A 352 22.41 -31.94 6.10
C LEU A 352 21.04 -32.61 6.17
N ASN A 353 20.20 -32.43 5.15
CA ASN A 353 18.86 -33.04 5.11
C ASN A 353 18.93 -34.57 5.10
N ILE A 354 19.83 -35.17 4.32
CA ILE A 354 20.04 -36.62 4.29
C ILE A 354 20.51 -37.14 5.66
N ALA A 355 21.43 -36.44 6.31
CA ALA A 355 21.94 -36.85 7.61
C ALA A 355 20.85 -36.76 8.70
N LEU A 356 20.10 -35.65 8.74
CA LEU A 356 19.03 -35.45 9.72
C LEU A 356 17.84 -36.37 9.47
N SER A 357 17.46 -36.64 8.22
CA SER A 357 16.36 -37.56 7.90
C SER A 357 16.68 -38.99 8.33
N ALA A 358 17.91 -39.45 8.08
CA ALA A 358 18.36 -40.77 8.49
C ALA A 358 18.41 -40.91 10.02
N LEU A 359 18.86 -39.87 10.73
CA LEU A 359 18.85 -39.83 12.19
C LEU A 359 17.42 -39.84 12.74
N GLY A 360 16.53 -39.02 12.17
CA GLY A 360 15.11 -38.94 12.54
C GLY A 360 14.37 -40.26 12.33
N ALA A 361 14.60 -40.95 11.21
CA ALA A 361 14.01 -42.27 10.96
C ALA A 361 14.48 -43.31 12.00
N LYS A 362 15.76 -43.25 12.38
CA LYS A 362 16.34 -44.15 13.39
C LYS A 362 15.77 -43.89 14.79
N THR A 363 15.68 -42.62 15.21
CA THR A 363 15.11 -42.27 16.53
C THR A 363 13.62 -42.56 16.59
N TRP A 364 12.87 -42.34 15.49
CA TRP A 364 11.47 -42.71 15.38
C TRP A 364 11.24 -44.21 15.52
N ARG A 365 12.06 -45.05 14.87
CA ARG A 365 12.02 -46.51 15.03
C ARG A 365 12.20 -46.92 16.49
N ILE A 366 13.19 -46.34 17.18
CA ILE A 366 13.47 -46.62 18.59
C ILE A 366 12.29 -46.20 19.47
N TYR A 367 11.77 -44.98 19.27
CA TYR A 367 10.59 -44.48 19.97
C TYR A 367 9.39 -45.42 19.83
N ARG A 368 9.11 -45.89 18.60
CA ARG A 368 8.02 -46.83 18.32
C ARG A 368 8.19 -48.17 19.04
N ILE A 369 9.41 -48.70 19.14
CA ILE A 369 9.70 -49.95 19.87
C ILE A 369 9.39 -49.80 21.36
N PHE A 370 9.71 -48.65 21.96
CA PHE A 370 9.48 -48.41 23.39
C PHE A 370 8.05 -47.98 23.75
N THR A 371 7.28 -47.46 22.79
CA THR A 371 5.92 -46.95 23.03
C THR A 371 4.79 -47.88 22.60
N SER A 372 5.09 -48.95 21.85
CA SER A 372 4.10 -49.98 21.54
C SER A 372 3.72 -50.77 22.79
N ALA A 373 2.53 -50.50 23.35
CA ALA A 373 1.97 -51.10 24.57
C ALA A 373 1.55 -52.59 24.44
N THR A 374 1.90 -53.25 23.34
CA THR A 374 1.63 -54.68 23.13
C THR A 374 2.93 -55.45 23.29
N PRO A 375 2.96 -56.57 24.04
CA PRO A 375 4.13 -57.43 24.09
C PRO A 375 4.31 -58.03 22.69
N ILE A 376 5.24 -57.48 21.92
CA ILE A 376 5.51 -57.92 20.56
C ILE A 376 6.38 -59.19 20.68
N ASP A 377 5.83 -60.34 20.26
CA ASP A 377 6.65 -61.51 19.94
C ASP A 377 7.76 -61.07 18.98
N PRO A 378 9.03 -61.50 19.16
CA PRO A 378 10.16 -61.01 18.37
C PRO A 378 9.98 -61.33 16.88
N MET A 379 9.36 -60.42 16.14
CA MET A 379 9.14 -60.52 14.70
C MET A 379 10.26 -59.76 13.99
N MET A 380 11.06 -60.46 13.17
CA MET A 380 12.07 -59.83 12.33
C MET A 380 11.40 -58.97 11.24
N LEU A 381 11.25 -57.66 11.49
CA LEU A 381 10.93 -56.70 10.42
C LEU A 381 12.17 -56.48 9.55
N THR A 382 12.06 -56.84 8.27
CA THR A 382 13.10 -56.65 7.27
C THR A 382 13.15 -55.20 6.79
N ASP A 383 14.34 -54.62 6.64
CA ASP A 383 14.53 -53.19 6.28
C ASP A 383 13.86 -52.78 4.96
N SER A 384 13.60 -53.74 4.05
CA SER A 384 12.86 -53.54 2.80
C SER A 384 11.39 -53.14 3.00
N TYR A 385 10.76 -53.55 4.09
CA TYR A 385 9.39 -53.16 4.42
C TYR A 385 9.30 -51.69 4.87
N LEU A 386 10.32 -51.21 5.59
CA LEU A 386 10.37 -49.84 6.09
C LEU A 386 10.69 -48.82 4.98
N LEU A 387 11.57 -49.17 4.04
CA LEU A 387 11.89 -48.31 2.89
C LEU A 387 10.69 -48.08 1.96
N ARG A 388 9.72 -49.00 1.92
CA ARG A 388 8.47 -48.84 1.14
C ARG A 388 7.44 -47.91 1.79
N ILE A 389 7.55 -47.63 3.08
CA ILE A 389 6.62 -46.74 3.80
C ILE A 389 7.14 -45.29 3.82
N ALA A 390 8.45 -45.09 3.61
CA ALA A 390 9.10 -43.78 3.64
C ALA A 390 9.31 -43.13 2.27
N ALA A 391 9.03 -43.85 1.17
CA ALA A 391 8.92 -43.30 -0.19
C ALA A 391 7.44 -43.07 -0.49
#